data_AF-A0A6G8TWE0-F1
#
_entry.id   AF-A0A6G8TWE0-F1
#
_cell.length_a   1.000
_cell.length_b   1.000
_cell.length_c   1.000
_cell.angle_alpha   90.00
_cell.angle_beta   90.00
_cell.angle_gamma   90.00
#
_symmetry.space_group_name_H-M   'P 1'
#
loop_
_entity.id
_entity.type
_entity.pdbx_description
1 polymer ?
#
loop_
_entity_poly.entity_id
_entity_poly.type
_entity_poly.pdbx_seq_one_letter_code
_entity_poly.pdbx_strand_id
1 'polypeptide(L)'
;MSDAAKPDRSDTKLVLEFDFDAPPTKVWRAVTIPELRERWLPDCDLAGAEPESSIAGEEVRYRLRDSEPPFRESLVIFRIEPNEAGGTRFRIIQQACDERTRLPQAANSNCCLMRAAA
;
A
#
# COMPACT_ATOMS: atom_id res chain seq x y z
N MET A 1 -6.55 -24.48 -28.16
CA MET A 1 -7.31 -23.27 -27.75
C MET A 1 -7.26 -23.23 -26.23
N SER A 2 -6.18 -22.69 -25.66
CA SER A 2 -6.07 -22.53 -24.21
C SER A 2 -6.44 -21.11 -23.85
N ASP A 3 -7.44 -21.04 -22.98
CA ASP A 3 -8.03 -19.88 -22.35
C ASP A 3 -6.96 -18.88 -21.87
N ALA A 4 -6.99 -17.67 -22.43
CA ALA A 4 -6.24 -16.53 -21.93
C ALA A 4 -7.16 -15.75 -20.99
N ALA A 5 -7.41 -16.30 -19.80
CA ALA A 5 -7.91 -15.54 -18.67
C ALA A 5 -6.89 -14.42 -18.37
N LYS A 6 -7.14 -13.24 -18.92
CA LYS A 6 -6.53 -12.01 -18.43
C LYS A 6 -6.86 -11.96 -16.93
N PRO A 7 -5.86 -11.91 -16.02
CA PRO A 7 -6.18 -11.73 -14.61
C PRO A 7 -6.96 -10.42 -14.49
N ASP A 8 -8.15 -10.52 -13.91
CA ASP A 8 -9.03 -9.39 -13.62
C ASP A 8 -8.22 -8.39 -12.80
N ARG A 9 -7.90 -7.23 -13.40
CA ARG A 9 -6.90 -6.28 -12.91
C ARG A 9 -7.51 -5.27 -11.94
N SER A 10 -8.42 -5.75 -11.12
CA SER A 10 -9.35 -4.99 -10.27
C SER A 10 -9.11 -5.22 -8.77
N ASP A 11 -8.22 -6.15 -8.39
CA ASP A 11 -8.08 -6.61 -7.00
C ASP A 11 -6.63 -6.60 -6.47
N THR A 12 -5.84 -5.55 -6.76
CA THR A 12 -4.49 -5.43 -6.18
C THR A 12 -4.52 -4.90 -4.74
N LYS A 13 -5.46 -5.41 -3.93
CA LYS A 13 -5.63 -5.05 -2.51
C LYS A 13 -5.58 -6.31 -1.67
N LEU A 14 -4.48 -6.50 -0.96
CA LEU A 14 -4.35 -7.55 0.04
C LEU A 14 -4.93 -7.05 1.37
N VAL A 15 -5.81 -7.83 1.99
CA VAL A 15 -6.35 -7.55 3.33
C VAL A 15 -6.02 -8.73 4.25
N LEU A 16 -5.31 -8.44 5.33
CA LEU A 16 -5.00 -9.40 6.39
C LEU A 16 -5.71 -8.95 7.66
N GLU A 17 -6.40 -9.85 8.34
CA GLU A 17 -7.12 -9.56 9.58
C GLU A 17 -6.60 -10.45 10.71
N PHE A 18 -6.39 -9.85 11.88
CA PHE A 18 -5.90 -10.52 13.07
C PHE A 18 -6.68 -10.04 14.29
N ASP A 19 -6.92 -10.93 15.25
CA ASP A 19 -7.47 -10.58 16.56
C ASP A 19 -6.38 -10.74 17.62
N PHE A 20 -6.19 -9.69 18.43
CA PHE A 20 -5.23 -9.66 19.54
C PHE A 20 -5.96 -9.53 20.87
N ASP A 21 -5.49 -10.23 21.91
CA ASP A 21 -6.00 -10.08 23.29
C ASP A 21 -5.53 -8.78 23.98
N ALA A 22 -4.74 -7.96 23.28
CA ALA A 22 -4.25 -6.69 23.78
C ALA A 22 -5.26 -5.56 23.55
N PRO A 23 -5.29 -4.53 24.42
CA PRO A 23 -6.12 -3.36 24.20
C PRO A 23 -5.64 -2.53 22.99
N PRO A 24 -6.53 -1.80 22.29
CA PRO A 24 -6.21 -1.02 21.08
C PRO A 24 -5.03 -0.07 21.26
N THR A 25 -4.91 0.57 22.43
CA THR A 25 -3.82 1.47 22.78
C THR A 25 -2.45 0.80 22.71
N LYS A 26 -2.35 -0.50 23.04
CA LYS A 26 -1.09 -1.24 23.00
C LYS A 26 -0.70 -1.57 21.56
N VAL A 27 -1.68 -1.97 20.73
CA VAL A 27 -1.47 -2.23 19.30
C VAL A 27 -1.11 -0.93 18.57
N TRP A 28 -1.78 0.18 18.90
CA TRP A 28 -1.48 1.52 18.39
C TRP A 28 -0.03 1.92 18.63
N ARG A 29 0.47 1.74 19.86
CA ARG A 29 1.87 2.01 20.20
C ARG A 29 2.84 1.13 19.41
N ALA A 30 2.50 -0.13 19.15
CA ALA A 30 3.36 -1.04 18.39
C ALA A 30 3.52 -0.65 16.92
N VAL A 31 2.52 0.02 16.32
CA VAL A 31 2.57 0.50 14.93
C VAL A 31 3.06 1.94 14.80
N THR A 32 2.95 2.77 15.84
CA THR A 32 3.31 4.20 15.77
C THR A 32 4.65 4.56 16.40
N ILE A 33 5.12 3.82 17.40
CA ILE A 33 6.40 4.07 18.05
C ILE A 33 7.50 3.39 17.22
N PRO A 34 8.44 4.14 16.60
CA PRO A 34 9.46 3.58 15.72
C PRO A 34 10.27 2.46 16.37
N GLU A 35 10.67 2.63 17.64
CA GLU A 35 11.48 1.65 18.37
C GLU A 35 10.75 0.32 18.62
N LEU A 36 9.42 0.36 18.69
CA LEU A 36 8.60 -0.85 18.80
C LEU A 36 8.30 -1.45 17.43
N ARG A 37 8.09 -0.59 16.42
CA ARG A 37 7.79 -0.97 15.04
C ARG A 37 8.98 -1.70 14.40
N GLU A 38 10.19 -1.18 14.56
CA GLU A 38 11.43 -1.75 13.99
C GLU A 38 11.64 -3.23 14.36
N ARG A 39 11.06 -3.69 15.48
CA ARG A 39 11.17 -5.08 15.92
C ARG A 39 10.44 -6.08 15.02
N TRP A 40 9.46 -5.62 14.23
CA TRP A 40 8.62 -6.48 13.40
C TRP A 40 8.35 -5.92 12.00
N LEU A 41 8.54 -4.62 11.79
CA LEU A 41 8.50 -3.94 10.50
C LEU A 41 9.70 -3.00 10.39
N PRO A 42 10.82 -3.49 9.81
CA PRO A 42 12.06 -2.73 9.67
C PRO A 42 11.88 -1.48 8.82
N ASP A 43 12.59 -0.41 9.16
CA ASP A 43 12.60 0.84 8.39
C ASP A 43 13.13 0.68 6.97
N CYS A 44 13.94 -0.36 6.69
CA CYS A 44 14.44 -0.64 5.34
C CYS A 44 13.35 -1.06 4.34
N ASP A 45 12.23 -1.59 4.84
CA ASP A 45 11.08 -2.00 4.02
C ASP A 45 10.12 -0.81 3.80
N LEU A 46 10.30 0.27 4.56
CA LEU A 46 9.54 1.50 4.40
C LEU A 46 10.21 2.43 3.39
N ALA A 47 9.41 3.11 2.57
CA ALA A 47 9.89 4.22 1.76
C ALA A 47 10.27 5.44 2.62
N GLY A 48 9.78 5.49 3.87
CA GLY A 48 10.12 6.50 4.88
C GLY A 48 9.61 6.10 6.26
N ALA A 49 10.34 6.47 7.31
CA ALA A 49 10.01 6.11 8.70
C ALA A 49 8.75 6.82 9.24
N GLU A 50 8.38 7.96 8.64
CA GLU A 50 7.20 8.73 9.00
C GLU A 50 5.94 8.21 8.27
N PRO A 51 4.79 8.14 8.96
CA PRO A 51 3.53 7.75 8.33
C PRO A 51 3.03 8.83 7.37
N GLU A 52 2.39 8.44 6.26
CA GLU A 52 1.72 9.36 5.35
C GLU A 52 0.51 10.04 6.00
N SER A 53 -0.20 9.30 6.86
CA SER A 53 -1.31 9.83 7.65
C SER A 53 -1.52 8.98 8.89
N SER A 54 -1.95 9.62 9.98
CA SER A 54 -2.28 8.94 11.23
C SER A 54 -3.57 9.52 11.82
N ILE A 55 -4.48 8.64 12.20
CA ILE A 55 -5.72 8.91 12.93
C ILE A 55 -5.59 8.16 14.26
N ALA A 56 -5.37 8.92 15.34
CA ALA A 56 -4.98 8.38 16.63
C ALA A 56 -5.93 7.27 17.12
N GLY A 57 -5.40 6.06 17.27
CA GLY A 57 -6.14 4.91 17.80
C GLY A 57 -6.99 4.15 16.79
N GLU A 58 -7.09 4.62 15.55
CA GLU A 58 -7.98 4.05 14.53
C GLU A 58 -7.22 3.56 13.29
N GLU A 59 -6.40 4.42 12.70
CA GLU A 59 -5.75 4.12 11.41
C GLU A 59 -4.40 4.81 11.28
N VAL A 60 -3.40 4.11 10.74
CA VAL A 60 -2.12 4.71 10.33
C VAL A 60 -1.68 4.14 8.98
N ARG A 61 -1.14 5.00 8.11
CA ARG A 61 -0.74 4.65 6.75
C ARG A 61 0.76 4.82 6.57
N TYR A 62 1.40 3.80 6.01
CA TYR A 62 2.82 3.79 5.68
C TYR A 62 3.02 3.43 4.22
N ARG A 63 4.10 3.95 3.64
CA ARG A 63 4.56 3.55 2.32
C ARG A 63 5.66 2.52 2.46
N LEU A 64 5.46 1.36 1.86
CA LEU A 64 6.49 0.33 1.72
C LEU A 64 7.16 0.45 0.35
N ARG A 65 8.43 0.08 0.27
CA ARG A 65 9.19 0.02 -0.96
C ARG A 65 9.90 -1.33 -1.04
N ASP A 66 9.72 -2.03 -2.17
CA ASP A 66 10.44 -3.27 -2.43
C ASP A 66 11.95 -3.01 -2.48
N SER A 67 12.75 -3.90 -1.89
CA SER A 67 14.21 -3.78 -1.89
C SER A 67 14.85 -4.12 -3.24
N GLU A 68 14.12 -4.77 -4.14
CA GLU A 68 14.60 -5.16 -5.47
C GLU A 68 14.08 -4.21 -6.56
N PRO A 69 14.89 -3.89 -7.59
CA PRO A 69 14.40 -3.21 -8.79
C PRO A 69 13.18 -3.94 -9.39
N PRO A 70 12.11 -3.22 -9.77
CA PRO A 70 12.03 -1.77 -10.00
C PRO A 70 11.72 -0.90 -8.76
N PHE A 71 11.92 -1.40 -7.54
CA PHE A 71 11.67 -0.70 -6.26
C PHE A 71 10.23 -0.22 -6.12
N ARG A 72 9.29 -1.15 -6.34
CA ARG A 72 7.86 -0.82 -6.35
C ARG A 72 7.43 -0.29 -5.01
N GLU A 73 6.58 0.74 -5.03
CA GLU A 73 5.98 1.29 -3.82
C GLU A 73 4.59 0.68 -3.59
N SER A 74 4.24 0.42 -2.33
CA SER A 74 2.89 0.02 -1.92
C SER A 74 2.44 0.82 -0.71
N LEU A 75 1.14 1.03 -0.59
CA LEU A 75 0.52 1.70 0.55
C LEU A 75 -0.02 0.66 1.51
N VAL A 76 0.48 0.65 2.74
CA VAL A 76 0.00 -0.20 3.83
C VAL A 76 -0.80 0.64 4.80
N ILE A 77 -2.03 0.23 5.05
CA ILE A 77 -2.98 0.87 5.95
C ILE A 77 -3.22 -0.09 7.10
N PHE A 78 -2.80 0.32 8.30
CA PHE A 78 -3.06 -0.40 9.54
C PHE A 78 -4.31 0.16 10.19
N ARG A 79 -5.34 -0.67 10.36
CA ARG A 79 -6.57 -0.33 11.08
C ARG A 79 -6.65 -1.08 12.40
N ILE A 80 -7.07 -0.36 13.43
CA ILE A 80 -7.17 -0.83 14.81
C ILE A 80 -8.58 -0.56 15.28
N GLU A 81 -9.30 -1.62 15.64
CA GLU A 81 -10.66 -1.54 16.17
C GLU A 81 -10.76 -2.35 17.46
N PRO A 82 -11.56 -1.93 18.45
CA PRO A 82 -11.84 -2.77 19.62
C PRO A 82 -12.64 -4.02 19.19
N ASN A 83 -12.34 -5.18 19.78
CA ASN A 83 -13.13 -6.40 19.57
C ASN A 83 -14.09 -6.68 20.75
N GLU A 84 -15.04 -7.59 20.55
CA GLU A 84 -16.06 -7.93 21.56
C GLU A 84 -15.49 -8.59 22.83
N ALA A 85 -14.29 -9.17 22.74
CA ALA A 85 -13.60 -9.81 23.85
C ALA A 85 -12.75 -8.83 24.70
N GLY A 86 -12.79 -7.52 24.40
CA GLY A 86 -11.97 -6.51 25.07
C GLY A 86 -10.53 -6.42 24.56
N GLY A 87 -10.21 -7.14 23.50
CA GLY A 87 -8.98 -7.05 22.72
C GLY A 87 -9.10 -6.11 21.52
N THR A 88 -8.30 -6.36 20.49
CA THR A 88 -8.18 -5.52 19.29
C THR A 88 -8.32 -6.36 18.03
N ARG A 89 -9.15 -5.90 17.10
CA ARG A 89 -9.13 -6.33 15.72
C ARG A 89 -8.16 -5.46 14.93
N PHE A 90 -7.12 -6.08 14.40
CA PHE A 90 -6.07 -5.44 13.62
C PHE A 90 -6.19 -5.84 12.15
N ARG A 91 -6.36 -4.87 11.26
CA ARG A 91 -6.39 -5.11 9.82
C ARG A 91 -5.20 -4.46 9.15
N ILE A 92 -4.52 -5.21 8.31
CA ILE A 92 -3.44 -4.74 7.46
C ILE A 92 -3.95 -4.76 6.03
N ILE A 93 -4.05 -3.59 5.42
CA ILE A 93 -4.54 -3.43 4.05
C ILE A 93 -3.36 -2.94 3.21
N GLN A 94 -2.85 -3.78 2.31
CA GLN A 94 -1.80 -3.41 1.37
C GLN A 94 -2.39 -3.17 -0.01
N GLN A 95 -2.07 -2.03 -0.59
CA GLN A 95 -2.50 -1.61 -1.92
C GLN A 95 -1.27 -1.32 -2.77
N ALA A 96 -1.18 -1.92 -3.96
CA ALA A 96 -0.09 -1.58 -4.88
C ALA A 96 -0.25 -0.14 -5.37
N CYS A 97 0.84 0.63 -5.38
CA CYS A 97 0.85 1.93 -6.02
C CYS A 97 0.93 1.70 -7.53
N ASP A 98 -0.06 2.18 -8.29
CA ASP A 98 -0.16 1.87 -9.72
C ASP A 98 0.94 2.62 -10.51
N GLU A 99 2.04 1.93 -10.81
CA GLU A 99 3.22 2.49 -11.50
C GLU A 99 2.92 2.99 -12.92
N ARG A 100 1.76 2.61 -13.47
CA ARG A 100 1.24 3.10 -14.75
C ARG A 100 1.00 4.60 -14.79
N THR A 101 0.83 5.24 -13.64
CA THR A 101 0.64 6.69 -13.54
C THR A 101 1.95 7.46 -13.83
N ARG A 102 3.11 6.79 -13.81
CA ARG A 102 4.43 7.40 -14.07
C ARG A 102 4.99 7.18 -15.47
N LEU A 103 4.32 6.41 -16.33
CA LEU A 103 4.76 6.30 -17.72
C LEU A 103 4.44 7.62 -18.44
N PRO A 104 5.45 8.37 -18.94
CA PRO A 104 5.17 9.50 -19.80
C PRO A 104 4.33 9.01 -20.97
N GLN A 105 3.20 9.67 -21.20
CA GLN A 105 2.39 9.46 -22.39
C GLN A 105 3.32 9.53 -23.60
N ALA A 106 3.34 8.49 -24.43
CA ALA A 106 4.18 8.48 -25.61
C ALA A 106 3.89 9.74 -26.44
N ALA A 107 4.90 10.60 -26.62
CA ALA A 107 4.77 11.87 -27.33
C ALA A 107 4.65 11.72 -28.86
N ASN A 108 4.46 10.49 -29.36
CA ASN A 108 4.38 10.19 -30.78
C ASN A 108 2.93 10.24 -31.30
N SER A 109 2.14 11.21 -30.87
CA SER A 109 0.98 11.67 -31.66
C SER A 109 1.48 12.57 -32.80
N ASN A 110 2.31 11.99 -33.69
CA ASN A 110 2.65 12.62 -34.96
C ASN A 110 1.43 12.48 -35.89
N CYS A 111 0.49 13.42 -35.76
CA CYS A 111 -0.51 13.66 -36.79
C CYS A 111 0.22 14.26 -38.01
N CYS A 112 0.79 13.40 -38.86
CA CYS A 112 1.36 13.79 -40.14
C CYS A 112 0.24 14.31 -41.06
N LEU A 113 -0.03 15.61 -41.03
CA LEU A 113 -0.81 16.27 -42.09
C LEU A 113 0.12 16.52 -43.28
N MET A 114 0.24 15.52 -44.15
CA MET A 114 0.70 15.73 -45.53
C MET A 114 -0.35 16.56 -46.26
N ARG A 115 -0.08 17.85 -46.51
CA ARG A 115 -0.85 18.62 -47.50
C ARG A 115 -0.35 18.21 -48.88
N ALA A 116 -1.13 17.41 -49.59
CA ALA A 116 -0.95 17.23 -51.03
C ALA A 116 -1.34 18.54 -51.74
N ALA A 117 -0.48 18.98 -52.65
CA ALA A 117 -0.74 20.11 -53.54
C ALA A 117 -1.79 19.74 -54.60
N ALA A 118 -2.59 20.72 -55.01
CA ALA A 118 -3.37 20.71 -56.25
C ALA A 118 -3.11 22.03 -56.98
#